data_AF-A0A3Q9NP20-F1
#
_entry.id   AF-A0A3Q9NP20-F1
#
_cell.length_a   1.000
_cell.length_b   1.000
_cell.length_c   1.000
_cell.angle_alpha   90.00
_cell.angle_beta   90.00
_cell.angle_gamma   90.00
#
_symmetry.space_group_name_H-M   'P 1'
#
loop_
_entity.id
_entity.type
_entity.pdbx_description
1 polymer ?
#
loop_
_entity_poly.entity_id
_entity_poly.type
_entity_poly.pdbx_seq_one_letter_code
_entity_poly.pdbx_strand_id
1 'polypeptide(L)'
;MPVKYTDELKARAVELVIHAQADPETANGAITRVANELGLSKETLRVWVRKHKDSGKATPTESVDLEAENRRLRAELTEARRANEILKKASAFFAAELDRPSK
;
A
#
# COMPACT_ATOMS: atom_id res chain seq x y z
N MET A 1 39.40 -1.38 7.91
CA MET A 1 38.56 -0.83 6.82
C MET A 1 37.22 -0.44 7.41
N PRO A 2 36.60 0.69 7.03
CA PRO A 2 35.25 1.01 7.52
C PRO A 2 34.31 -0.10 7.04
N VAL A 3 33.56 -0.70 7.97
CA VAL A 3 32.59 -1.76 7.68
C VAL A 3 31.50 -1.15 6.80
N LYS A 4 31.63 -1.33 5.48
CA LYS A 4 30.61 -0.92 4.53
C LYS A 4 29.47 -1.92 4.62
N TYR A 5 28.37 -1.54 5.27
CA TYR A 5 27.13 -2.29 5.22
C TYR A 5 26.71 -2.49 3.77
N THR A 6 26.39 -3.74 3.40
CA THR A 6 25.86 -4.06 2.06
C THR A 6 24.50 -3.40 1.88
N ASP A 7 24.17 -3.04 0.64
CA ASP A 7 22.87 -2.41 0.36
C ASP A 7 21.70 -3.38 0.60
N GLU A 8 21.94 -4.68 0.46
CA GLU A 8 20.99 -5.73 0.81
C GLU A 8 20.68 -5.75 2.32
N LEU A 9 21.71 -5.65 3.18
CA LEU A 9 21.51 -5.57 4.63
C LEU A 9 20.72 -4.32 5.01
N LYS A 10 21.03 -3.18 4.38
CA LYS A 10 20.28 -1.92 4.62
C LYS A 10 18.82 -2.07 4.24
N ALA A 11 18.54 -2.62 3.05
CA ALA A 11 17.18 -2.82 2.57
C ALA A 11 16.39 -3.75 3.50
N ARG A 12 16.98 -4.89 3.89
CA ARG A 12 16.33 -5.84 4.80
C ARG A 12 16.11 -5.30 6.19
N ALA A 13 17.08 -4.56 6.75
CA ALA A 13 16.92 -3.94 8.05
C ALA A 13 15.80 -2.90 8.08
N VAL A 14 15.65 -2.11 7.00
CA VAL A 14 14.56 -1.15 6.86
C VAL A 14 13.21 -1.85 6.74
N GLU A 15 13.13 -2.90 5.93
CA GLU A 15 11.90 -3.68 5.75
C GLU A 15 11.42 -4.32 7.06
N LEU A 16 12.33 -4.91 7.84
CA LEU A 16 12.01 -5.46 9.17
C LEU A 16 11.44 -4.40 10.12
N VAL A 17 11.99 -3.19 10.11
CA VAL A 17 11.47 -2.10 10.94
C VAL A 17 10.08 -1.67 10.47
N ILE A 18 9.88 -1.52 9.17
CA ILE A 18 8.58 -1.08 8.62
C ILE A 18 7.51 -2.12 8.94
N HIS A 19 7.81 -3.41 8.76
CA HIS A 19 6.93 -4.50 9.12
C HIS A 19 6.60 -4.49 10.63
N ALA A 20 7.61 -4.35 11.49
CA ALA A 20 7.39 -4.24 12.94
C ALA A 20 6.64 -2.97 13.36
N GLN A 21 6.64 -1.91 12.53
CA GLN A 21 5.86 -0.69 12.76
C GLN A 21 4.40 -0.80 12.31
N ALA A 22 4.07 -1.78 11.46
CA ALA A 22 2.71 -2.01 10.99
C ALA A 22 1.82 -2.64 12.08
N ASP A 23 2.41 -3.42 13.00
CA ASP A 23 1.71 -4.00 14.15
C ASP A 23 1.79 -3.04 15.37
N PRO A 24 0.64 -2.58 15.92
CA PRO A 24 0.59 -1.68 17.08
C PRO A 24 1.36 -2.18 18.30
N GLU A 25 1.39 -3.49 18.54
CA GLU A 25 2.06 -4.09 19.70
C GLU A 25 3.59 -4.02 19.55
N THR A 26 4.09 -4.15 18.31
CA THR A 26 5.53 -4.18 18.05
C THR A 26 6.11 -2.84 17.61
N ALA A 27 5.26 -1.86 17.27
CA ALA A 27 5.66 -0.56 16.72
C ALA A 27 6.55 0.24 17.69
N ASN A 28 6.19 0.20 18.98
CA ASN A 28 6.98 0.85 20.02
C ASN A 28 8.34 0.16 20.16
N GLY A 29 9.42 0.92 19.94
CA GLY A 29 10.78 0.42 20.07
C GLY A 29 11.26 -0.47 18.91
N ALA A 30 10.50 -0.62 17.82
CA ALA A 30 10.85 -1.44 16.66
C ALA A 30 12.29 -1.21 16.16
N ILE A 31 12.69 0.06 16.00
CA ILE A 31 14.06 0.42 15.57
C ILE A 31 15.11 -0.11 16.55
N THR A 32 14.88 0.02 17.86
CA THR A 32 15.83 -0.43 18.88
C THR A 32 15.96 -1.95 18.87
N ARG A 33 14.83 -2.66 18.77
CA ARG A 33 14.79 -4.13 18.75
C ARG A 33 15.54 -4.69 17.54
N VAL A 34 15.19 -4.22 16.34
CA VAL A 34 15.82 -4.68 15.09
C VAL A 34 17.30 -4.29 15.05
N ALA A 35 17.68 -3.11 15.56
CA ALA A 35 19.09 -2.72 15.65
C ALA A 35 19.90 -3.68 16.54
N ASN A 36 19.34 -4.07 17.69
CA ASN A 36 19.99 -5.02 18.60
C ASN A 36 20.11 -6.42 17.97
N GLU A 37 19.06 -6.90 17.31
CA GLU A 37 19.06 -8.22 16.63
C GLU A 37 20.10 -8.30 15.51
N LEU A 38 20.30 -7.20 14.77
CA LEU A 38 21.25 -7.14 13.66
C LEU A 38 22.65 -6.67 14.05
N GLY A 39 22.89 -6.37 15.33
CA GLY A 39 24.16 -5.83 15.81
C GLY A 39 24.50 -4.45 15.22
N LEU A 40 23.49 -3.66 14.88
CA LEU A 40 23.61 -2.33 14.29
C LEU A 40 23.43 -1.23 15.33
N SER A 41 24.03 -0.07 15.09
CA SER A 41 23.68 1.13 15.86
C SER A 41 22.23 1.54 15.56
N LYS A 42 21.46 1.77 16.63
CA LYS A 42 20.09 2.33 16.56
C LYS A 42 20.02 3.58 15.69
N GLU A 43 21.04 4.45 15.80
CA GLU A 43 21.06 5.70 15.04
C GLU A 43 21.23 5.47 13.54
N THR A 44 22.09 4.53 13.17
CA THR A 44 22.30 4.13 11.77
C THR A 44 21.01 3.61 11.16
N LEU A 45 20.32 2.71 11.85
CA LEU A 45 19.05 2.16 11.38
C LEU A 45 17.97 3.23 11.30
N ARG A 46 17.91 4.16 12.27
CA ARG A 46 16.98 5.30 12.25
C ARG A 46 17.17 6.17 11.00
N VAL A 47 18.42 6.47 10.63
CA VAL A 47 18.73 7.26 9.43
C VAL A 47 18.29 6.54 8.16
N TRP A 48 18.51 5.22 8.05
CA TRP A 48 18.08 4.45 6.88
C TRP A 48 16.57 4.40 6.73
N VAL A 49 15.85 4.14 7.83
CA VAL A 49 14.38 4.12 7.83
C VAL A 49 13.81 5.48 7.46
N ARG A 50 14.37 6.58 8.01
CA ARG A 50 13.96 7.93 7.63
C ARG A 50 14.19 8.20 6.14
N LYS A 51 15.37 7.89 5.62
CA LYS A 51 15.70 8.09 4.20
C LYS A 51 14.78 7.27 3.29
N HIS A 52 14.39 6.06 3.69
CA HIS A 52 13.44 5.25 2.95
C HIS A 52 12.04 5.90 2.92
N LYS A 53 11.53 6.33 4.08
CA LYS A 53 10.24 7.05 4.18
C LYS A 53 10.23 8.32 3.34
N ASP A 54 11.31 9.11 3.40
CA ASP A 54 11.46 10.35 2.62
C ASP A 54 11.55 10.08 1.11
N SER A 55 12.02 8.89 0.70
CA SER A 55 12.09 8.51 -0.72
C SER A 55 10.75 8.14 -1.34
N GLY A 56 9.71 7.91 -0.52
CA GLY A 56 8.38 7.49 -0.97
C GLY A 56 8.35 6.10 -1.63
N LYS A 57 9.45 5.34 -1.59
CA LYS A 57 9.51 3.98 -2.13
C LYS A 57 8.78 3.03 -1.18
N ALA A 58 7.88 2.23 -1.73
CA ALA A 58 7.30 1.09 -1.01
C ALA A 58 8.37 0.01 -0.82
N THR A 59 8.31 -0.71 0.30
CA THR A 59 9.10 -1.93 0.47
C THR A 59 8.62 -3.01 -0.52
N PRO A 60 9.45 -4.02 -0.86
CA PRO A 60 9.02 -5.10 -1.76
C PRO A 60 7.74 -5.79 -1.28
N THR A 61 7.62 -6.06 0.03
CA THR A 61 6.42 -6.64 0.62
C THR A 61 5.19 -5.74 0.45
N GLU A 62 5.29 -4.46 0.83
CA GLU A 62 4.19 -3.50 0.63
C GLU A 62 3.81 -3.34 -0.85
N SER A 63 4.78 -3.40 -1.77
CA SER A 63 4.53 -3.26 -3.20
C SER A 63 3.68 -4.40 -3.76
N VAL A 64 3.92 -5.64 -3.32
CA VAL A 64 3.15 -6.81 -3.75
C VAL A 64 1.71 -6.74 -3.23
N ASP A 65 1.52 -6.34 -1.97
CA ASP A 65 0.20 -6.19 -1.37
C ASP A 65 -0.59 -5.06 -2.05
N LEU A 66 0.05 -3.92 -2.31
CA LEU A 66 -0.57 -2.80 -3.02
C LEU A 66 -0.99 -3.19 -4.44
N GLU A 67 -0.19 -3.98 -5.16
CA GLU A 67 -0.56 -4.47 -6.49
C GLU A 67 -1.78 -5.39 -6.47
N ALA A 68 -1.85 -6.31 -5.49
CA ALA A 68 -2.99 -7.20 -5.32
C ALA A 68 -4.27 -6.41 -5.04
N GLU A 69 -4.21 -5.43 -4.14
CA GLU A 69 -5.34 -4.57 -3.82
C GLU A 69 -5.74 -3.70 -5.01
N ASN A 70 -4.77 -3.17 -5.78
CA ASN A 70 -5.08 -2.39 -6.99
C ASN A 70 -5.84 -3.23 -8.02
N ARG A 71 -5.46 -4.50 -8.21
CA ARG A 71 -6.17 -5.42 -9.11
C ARG A 71 -7.60 -5.65 -8.65
N ARG A 72 -7.81 -5.88 -7.35
CA ARG A 72 -9.13 -6.06 -6.76
C ARG A 72 -10.00 -4.82 -6.95
N LEU A 73 -9.51 -3.64 -6.57
CA LEU A 73 -10.23 -2.38 -6.70
C LEU A 73 -10.59 -2.07 -8.15
N ARG A 74 -9.71 -2.39 -9.12
CA ARG A 74 -10.02 -2.23 -10.56
C ARG A 74 -11.15 -3.15 -11.02
N ALA A 75 -11.21 -4.38 -10.50
CA ALA A 75 -12.29 -5.32 -10.82
C ALA A 75 -13.63 -4.79 -10.27
N GLU A 76 -13.65 -4.39 -9.00
CA GLU A 76 -14.85 -3.81 -8.36
C GLU A 76 -15.32 -2.54 -9.08
N LEU A 77 -14.40 -1.65 -9.46
CA LEU A 77 -14.72 -0.42 -10.18
C LEU A 77 -15.28 -0.71 -11.58
N THR A 78 -14.80 -1.75 -12.26
CA THR A 78 -15.34 -2.18 -13.56
C THR A 78 -16.76 -2.69 -13.43
N GLU A 79 -17.03 -3.51 -12.43
CA GLU A 79 -18.36 -4.03 -12.15
C GLU A 79 -19.35 -2.92 -11.78
N ALA A 80 -18.94 -2.02 -10.89
CA ALA A 80 -19.75 -0.87 -10.48
C ALA A 80 -20.09 0.06 -11.67
N ARG A 81 -19.14 0.26 -12.59
CA ARG A 81 -19.38 1.02 -13.83
C ARG A 81 -20.39 0.33 -14.74
N ARG A 82 -20.26 -0.98 -14.92
CA ARG A 82 -21.19 -1.78 -15.72
C ARG A 82 -22.62 -1.72 -15.16
N ALA A 83 -22.77 -1.87 -13.84
CA ALA A 83 -24.06 -1.74 -13.18
C ALA A 83 -24.66 -0.34 -13.39
N ASN A 84 -23.84 0.71 -13.22
CA ASN A 84 -24.27 2.09 -13.48
C ASN A 84 -24.72 2.31 -14.93
N GLU A 85 -24.05 1.72 -15.91
CA GLU A 85 -24.47 1.83 -17.32
C GLU A 85 -25.82 1.16 -17.57
N ILE A 86 -26.07 -0.02 -16.99
CA ILE A 86 -27.37 -0.71 -17.09
C ILE A 86 -28.47 0.15 -16.46
N LEU A 87 -28.22 0.67 -15.26
CA LEU A 87 -29.17 1.54 -14.56
C LEU A 87 -29.47 2.80 -15.36
N LYS A 88 -28.45 3.47 -15.90
CA LYS A 88 -28.64 4.65 -16.77
C LYS A 88 -29.47 4.33 -18.01
N LYS A 89 -29.21 3.19 -18.66
CA LYS A 89 -30.00 2.74 -19.83
C LYS A 89 -31.46 2.47 -19.46
N ALA A 90 -31.70 1.81 -18.32
CA ALA A 90 -33.04 1.56 -17.81
C ALA A 90 -33.77 2.87 -17.49
N SER A 91 -33.12 3.80 -16.79
CA SER A 91 -33.68 5.13 -16.50
C SER A 91 -34.02 5.91 -17.77
N ALA A 92 -33.16 5.87 -18.80
CA ALA A 92 -33.43 6.50 -20.08
C ALA A 92 -34.64 5.86 -20.80
N PHE A 93 -34.75 4.53 -20.75
CA PHE A 93 -35.91 3.82 -21.30
C PHE A 93 -37.21 4.25 -20.63
N PHE A 94 -37.26 4.23 -19.30
CA PHE A 94 -38.45 4.64 -18.55
C PHE A 94 -38.82 6.11 -18.76
N ALA A 95 -37.84 7.01 -18.82
CA ALA A 95 -38.09 8.41 -19.11
C ALA A 95 -38.72 8.61 -20.51
N ALA A 96 -38.25 7.88 -21.52
CA ALA A 96 -38.79 7.95 -22.87
C ALA A 96 -40.21 7.36 -22.98
N GLU A 97 -40.57 6.39 -22.13
CA GLU A 97 -41.93 5.83 -22.07
C GLU A 97 -42.92 6.80 -21.43
N LEU A 98 -42.50 7.55 -20.40
CA LEU A 98 -43.30 8.60 -19.76
C LEU A 98 -43.63 9.79 -20.70
N ASP A 99 -42.73 10.11 -21.63
CA ASP A 99 -42.91 11.20 -22.60
C ASP A 99 -43.83 10.83 -23.78
N ARG A 100 -44.29 9.58 -23.89
CA ARG A 100 -45.18 9.14 -24.97
C ARG A 100 -46.64 9.38 -24.58
N PRO A 101 -47.42 10.21 -25.30
CA PRO A 101 -48.80 10.46 -24.94
C PRO A 101 -49.61 9.16 -25.05
N SER A 102 -50.27 8.76 -23.96
CA SER A 102 -51.30 7.73 -23.96
C SER A 102 -52.36 8.10 -25.00
N LYS A 103 -52.56 7.25 -26.00
CA LYS A 103 -53.61 7.40 -26.99
C LYS A 103 -54.92 6.80 -26.48
#